data_AF-A0A532UR68-F1
#
_entry.id   AF-A0A532UR68-F1
#
_cell.length_a   1.000
_cell.length_b   1.000
_cell.length_c   1.000
_cell.angle_alpha   90.00
_cell.angle_beta   90.00
_cell.angle_gamma   90.00
#
_symmetry.space_group_name_H-M   'P 1'
#
loop_
_entity.id
_entity.type
_entity.pdbx_description
1 polymer ?
#
loop_
_entity_poly.entity_id
_entity_poly.type
_entity_poly.pdbx_seq_one_letter_code
_entity_poly.pdbx_strand_id
1 'polypeptide(L)'
;MIEDIVVEPMTEEFILWRCLHGGPLSCKTIDLWPQTSTMPWERYRDRNVPLLRKLIQTYGTCAIVARDGDQVVGQLRFYPKVLCAMNGGYLCLQQDHPFGPADGFADNDFPEPAAIEDKTLSVHCLMTGSSQQAENPYQRKGIGTRMARTLIQWAGANGWEHIEADAFEELPLIYEITGSAGYTFWEKLGFYIADRHPHPHLQGQDEFVQKLEEQAKAVGISPERARDRIIMRLDLI
;
A
#
# COMPACT_ATOMS: atom_id res chain seq x y z
N MET A 1 14.96 -5.91 -18.26
CA MET A 1 14.71 -5.14 -17.03
C MET A 1 14.43 -3.72 -17.48
N ILE A 2 13.49 -2.97 -16.88
CA ILE A 2 13.38 -1.53 -17.21
C ILE A 2 14.47 -0.86 -16.38
N GLU A 3 15.62 -0.61 -17.00
CA GLU A 3 16.83 -0.15 -16.31
C GLU A 3 16.71 1.31 -15.83
N ASP A 4 15.87 2.11 -16.49
CA ASP A 4 15.72 3.54 -16.23
C ASP A 4 14.73 3.88 -15.09
N ILE A 5 14.16 2.88 -14.42
CA ILE A 5 13.25 3.13 -13.29
C ILE A 5 14.05 3.55 -12.06
N VAL A 6 13.77 4.75 -11.55
CA VAL A 6 14.29 5.24 -10.26
C VAL A 6 13.35 4.81 -9.14
N VAL A 7 13.89 4.29 -8.03
CA VAL A 7 13.10 3.86 -6.87
C VAL A 7 13.62 4.55 -5.62
N GLU A 8 12.77 5.32 -4.95
CA GLU A 8 13.19 6.24 -3.90
C GLU A 8 12.04 6.57 -2.92
N PRO A 9 12.37 7.08 -1.71
CA PRO A 9 11.36 7.66 -0.82
C PRO A 9 10.62 8.85 -1.46
N MET A 10 9.32 8.93 -1.24
CA MET A 10 8.51 10.09 -1.64
C MET A 10 8.91 11.31 -0.82
N THR A 11 9.03 12.47 -1.47
CA THR A 11 9.40 13.75 -0.86
C THR A 11 8.29 14.79 -1.03
N GLU A 12 8.44 15.97 -0.42
CA GLU A 12 7.49 17.08 -0.58
C GLU A 12 7.52 17.71 -1.98
N GLU A 13 8.56 17.47 -2.79
CA GLU A 13 8.65 17.96 -4.17
C GLU A 13 7.55 17.34 -5.06
N PHE A 14 7.14 16.11 -4.76
CA PHE A 14 6.03 15.45 -5.43
C PHE A 14 5.25 14.53 -4.48
N ILE A 15 4.12 15.04 -3.98
CA ILE A 15 3.20 14.27 -3.13
C ILE A 15 2.22 13.51 -4.01
N LEU A 16 2.41 12.20 -4.10
CA LEU A 16 1.46 11.29 -4.76
C LEU A 16 0.21 11.14 -3.88
N TRP A 17 -0.77 12.03 -4.03
CA TRP A 17 -1.97 12.11 -3.17
C TRP A 17 -3.10 11.13 -3.51
N ARG A 18 -3.00 10.41 -4.64
CA ARG A 18 -3.95 9.36 -5.06
C ARG A 18 -3.22 8.16 -5.67
N CYS A 19 -3.92 7.02 -5.74
CA CYS A 19 -3.34 5.76 -6.23
C CYS A 19 -3.29 5.69 -7.76
N LEU A 20 -2.51 4.72 -8.26
CA LEU A 20 -2.21 4.50 -9.68
C LEU A 20 -3.27 3.67 -10.43
N HIS A 21 -4.49 3.52 -9.88
CA HIS A 21 -5.56 2.75 -10.53
C HIS A 21 -5.85 3.22 -11.96
N GLY A 22 -5.79 4.54 -12.20
CA GLY A 22 -5.97 5.14 -13.53
C GLY A 22 -4.71 5.23 -14.40
N GLY A 23 -3.59 4.67 -13.96
CA GLY A 23 -2.31 4.72 -14.68
C GLY A 23 -1.23 5.54 -13.99
N PRO A 24 -0.06 5.69 -14.64
CA PRO A 24 1.04 6.51 -14.14
C PRO A 24 0.64 7.97 -13.93
N LEU A 25 1.21 8.59 -12.88
CA LEU A 25 0.91 9.98 -12.50
C LEU A 25 2.17 10.83 -12.50
N SER A 26 2.07 12.07 -12.99
CA SER A 26 3.15 13.07 -12.94
C SER A 26 2.62 14.39 -12.35
N CYS A 27 3.49 15.39 -12.17
CA CYS A 27 3.06 16.73 -11.77
C CYS A 27 1.99 17.34 -12.69
N LYS A 28 1.97 16.91 -13.97
CA LYS A 28 1.00 17.40 -14.96
C LYS A 28 -0.33 16.68 -14.91
N THR A 29 -0.36 15.43 -14.43
CA THR A 29 -1.55 14.56 -14.51
C THR A 29 -2.14 14.22 -13.15
N ILE A 30 -1.43 14.47 -12.05
CA ILE A 30 -1.89 14.10 -10.71
C ILE A 30 -3.20 14.80 -10.33
N ASP A 31 -3.43 16.01 -10.83
CA ASP A 31 -4.65 16.80 -10.61
C ASP A 31 -5.65 16.69 -11.78
N LEU A 32 -5.43 15.76 -12.74
CA LEU A 32 -6.35 15.49 -13.85
C LEU A 32 -7.09 14.17 -13.59
N TRP A 33 -8.40 14.22 -13.35
CA TRP A 33 -9.22 13.02 -13.16
C TRP A 33 -10.31 12.87 -14.22
N PRO A 34 -10.79 11.64 -14.49
CA PRO A 34 -11.85 11.43 -15.48
C PRO A 34 -13.11 12.21 -15.13
N GLN A 35 -13.67 12.94 -16.08
CA GLN A 35 -14.93 13.69 -15.90
C GLN A 35 -16.13 12.78 -15.57
N THR A 36 -16.04 11.50 -15.96
CA THR A 36 -17.04 10.47 -15.69
C THR A 36 -16.89 9.84 -14.31
N SER A 37 -15.84 10.18 -13.56
CA SER A 37 -15.61 9.62 -12.23
C SER A 37 -16.58 10.23 -11.22
N THR A 38 -17.28 9.37 -10.47
CA THR A 38 -18.13 9.76 -9.35
C THR A 38 -17.36 9.98 -8.05
N MET A 39 -16.03 9.81 -8.07
CA MET A 39 -15.21 9.97 -6.87
C MET A 39 -15.10 11.45 -6.47
N PRO A 40 -15.15 11.77 -5.16
CA PRO A 40 -15.02 13.12 -4.65
C PRO A 40 -13.54 13.57 -4.64
N TRP A 41 -12.94 13.70 -5.83
CA TRP A 41 -11.50 13.94 -6.01
C TRP A 41 -10.99 15.20 -5.30
N GLU A 42 -11.75 16.29 -5.34
CA GLU A 42 -11.40 17.54 -4.69
C GLU A 42 -11.31 17.35 -3.16
N ARG A 43 -12.35 16.75 -2.54
CA ARG A 43 -12.31 16.38 -1.11
C ARG A 43 -11.11 15.50 -0.78
N TYR A 44 -10.85 14.46 -1.59
CA TYR A 44 -9.71 13.58 -1.35
C TYR A 44 -8.38 14.29 -1.48
N ARG A 45 -8.21 15.19 -2.46
CA ARG A 45 -7.01 15.99 -2.59
C ARG A 45 -6.79 16.87 -1.37
N ASP A 46 -7.83 17.59 -0.94
CA ASP A 46 -7.78 18.50 0.20
C ASP A 46 -7.52 17.77 1.52
N ARG A 47 -8.04 16.55 1.67
CA ARG A 47 -7.76 15.66 2.81
C ARG A 47 -6.35 15.07 2.77
N ASN A 48 -5.94 14.53 1.62
CA ASN A 48 -4.75 13.68 1.54
C ASN A 48 -3.45 14.49 1.47
N VAL A 49 -3.43 15.63 0.76
CA VAL A 49 -2.20 16.41 0.59
C VAL A 49 -1.64 16.91 1.93
N PRO A 50 -2.43 17.54 2.83
CA PRO A 50 -1.94 17.94 4.15
C PRO A 50 -1.48 16.75 5.00
N LEU A 51 -2.24 15.64 4.97
CA LEU A 51 -1.89 14.42 5.69
C LEU A 51 -0.53 13.87 5.26
N LEU A 52 -0.33 13.67 3.96
CA LEU A 52 0.92 13.10 3.43
C LEU A 52 2.10 14.03 3.67
N ARG A 53 1.91 15.35 3.56
CA ARG A 53 2.92 16.33 3.91
C ARG A 53 3.32 16.21 5.38
N LYS A 54 2.34 16.17 6.29
CA LYS A 54 2.60 16.00 7.73
C LYS A 54 3.35 14.70 8.00
N LEU A 55 2.96 13.60 7.37
CA LEU A 55 3.67 12.32 7.50
C LEU A 55 5.13 12.38 7.03
N ILE A 56 5.41 13.03 5.90
CA ILE A 56 6.78 13.25 5.41
C ILE A 56 7.58 14.08 6.42
N GLN A 57 6.99 15.17 6.93
CA GLN A 57 7.67 16.07 7.87
C GLN A 57 7.96 15.41 9.22
N THR A 58 7.02 14.61 9.75
CA THR A 58 7.16 13.96 11.05
C THR A 58 8.00 12.68 10.98
N TYR A 59 7.86 11.87 9.93
CA TYR A 59 8.43 10.51 9.87
C TYR A 59 9.43 10.31 8.71
N GLY A 60 9.76 11.36 7.97
CA GLY A 60 10.70 11.35 6.85
C GLY A 60 10.08 10.95 5.51
N THR A 61 9.24 9.92 5.47
CA THR A 61 8.40 9.59 4.31
C THR A 61 7.25 8.64 4.68
N CYS A 62 6.28 8.47 3.77
CA CYS A 62 5.17 7.51 3.91
C CYS A 62 4.91 6.70 2.64
N ALA A 63 5.82 6.79 1.66
CA ALA A 63 5.76 5.96 0.47
C ALA A 63 7.15 5.79 -0.15
N ILE A 64 7.40 4.63 -0.74
CA ILE A 64 8.45 4.45 -1.75
C ILE A 64 7.78 4.52 -3.12
N VAL A 65 8.31 5.32 -4.02
CA VAL A 65 7.80 5.47 -5.39
C VAL A 65 8.78 4.91 -6.40
N ALA A 66 8.26 4.41 -7.51
CA ALA A 66 9.02 4.05 -8.69
C ALA A 66 8.70 5.02 -9.83
N ARG A 67 9.71 5.67 -10.41
CA ARG A 67 9.58 6.67 -11.48
C ARG A 67 10.16 6.20 -12.80
N ASP A 68 9.45 6.47 -13.87
CA ASP A 68 9.88 6.36 -15.26
C ASP A 68 9.86 7.77 -15.87
N GLY A 69 11.02 8.41 -15.98
CA GLY A 69 11.11 9.84 -16.31
C GLY A 69 10.36 10.72 -15.29
N ASP A 70 9.35 11.46 -15.74
CA ASP A 70 8.52 12.33 -14.89
C ASP A 70 7.27 11.64 -14.32
N GLN A 71 7.06 10.35 -14.62
CA GLN A 71 5.88 9.60 -14.21
C GLN A 71 6.18 8.66 -13.05
N VAL A 72 5.35 8.69 -12.00
CA VAL A 72 5.30 7.62 -11.00
C VAL A 72 4.51 6.45 -11.57
N VAL A 73 5.20 5.32 -11.70
CA VAL A 73 4.70 4.06 -12.27
C VAL A 73 4.56 2.96 -11.22
N GLY A 74 4.98 3.21 -9.98
CA GLY A 74 4.77 2.29 -8.86
C GLY A 74 4.75 3.03 -7.53
N GLN A 75 4.03 2.48 -6.56
CA GLN A 75 3.99 2.99 -5.19
C GLN A 75 3.98 1.83 -4.19
N LEU A 76 4.65 2.02 -3.06
CA LEU A 76 4.54 1.21 -1.85
C LEU A 76 4.24 2.18 -0.71
N ARG A 77 3.01 2.17 -0.18
CA ARG A 77 2.59 3.05 0.92
C ARG A 77 2.69 2.33 2.24
N PHE A 78 3.13 3.05 3.26
CA PHE A 78 3.29 2.53 4.60
C PHE A 78 3.15 3.67 5.62
N TYR A 79 2.79 3.30 6.84
CA TYR A 79 2.53 4.25 7.92
C TYR A 79 3.01 3.66 9.25
N PRO A 80 3.41 4.49 10.23
CA PRO A 80 3.63 4.00 11.59
C PRO A 80 2.37 3.30 12.11
N LYS A 81 2.52 2.09 12.65
CA LYS A 81 1.40 1.25 13.11
C LYS A 81 0.54 1.95 14.16
N VAL A 82 1.16 2.79 15.00
CA VAL A 82 0.45 3.61 15.99
C VAL A 82 -0.59 4.54 15.34
N LEU A 83 -0.34 5.09 14.14
CA LEU A 83 -1.30 5.96 13.46
C LEU A 83 -2.52 5.18 12.94
N CYS A 84 -2.32 3.94 12.52
CA CYS A 84 -3.43 3.06 12.11
C CYS A 84 -4.38 2.79 13.29
N ALA A 85 -3.87 2.79 14.52
CA ALA A 85 -4.67 2.64 15.73
C ALA A 85 -5.40 3.92 16.18
N MET A 86 -4.95 5.12 15.77
CA MET A 86 -5.44 6.43 16.24
C MET A 86 -6.75 6.89 15.59
N ASN A 87 -7.78 6.05 15.48
CA ASN A 87 -8.97 6.30 14.63
C ASN A 87 -8.63 6.58 13.15
N GLY A 88 -7.38 6.39 12.73
CA GLY A 88 -6.94 6.54 11.34
C GLY A 88 -7.55 5.49 10.43
N GLY A 89 -7.96 4.34 10.99
CA GLY A 89 -8.45 3.21 10.23
C GLY A 89 -7.39 2.69 9.27
N TYR A 90 -7.82 2.16 8.12
CA TYR A 90 -6.91 2.01 6.99
C TYR A 90 -6.69 3.40 6.37
N LEU A 91 -5.48 3.67 5.89
CA LEU A 91 -5.12 4.97 5.32
C LEU A 91 -5.18 4.96 3.78
N CYS A 92 -6.19 4.28 3.22
CA CYS A 92 -6.41 4.29 1.77
C CYS A 92 -6.86 5.67 1.31
N LEU A 93 -6.04 6.30 0.48
CA LEU A 93 -6.24 7.66 0.00
C LEU A 93 -7.47 7.83 -0.91
N GLN A 94 -8.04 6.74 -1.41
CA GLN A 94 -9.18 6.74 -2.33
C GLN A 94 -10.48 6.23 -1.70
N GLN A 95 -10.47 5.96 -0.39
CA GLN A 95 -11.64 5.49 0.33
C GLN A 95 -12.03 6.47 1.45
N ASP A 96 -13.26 6.32 1.91
CA ASP A 96 -13.78 6.99 3.09
C ASP A 96 -13.45 6.19 4.35
N HIS A 97 -13.44 6.87 5.50
CA HIS A 97 -13.34 6.23 6.80
C HIS A 97 -14.45 5.15 6.95
N PRO A 98 -14.14 3.94 7.45
CA PRO A 98 -12.90 3.55 8.16
C PRO A 98 -11.78 2.99 7.26
N PHE A 99 -11.96 2.93 5.95
CA PHE A 99 -10.97 2.36 5.03
C PHE A 99 -9.95 3.39 4.50
N GLY A 100 -10.31 4.67 4.55
CA GLY A 100 -9.41 5.79 4.39
C GLY A 100 -9.32 6.65 5.66
N PRO A 101 -8.47 7.69 5.64
CA PRO A 101 -8.38 8.62 6.77
C PRO A 101 -9.71 9.36 6.97
N ALA A 102 -10.05 9.62 8.24
CA ALA A 102 -11.14 10.52 8.59
C ALA A 102 -10.86 11.95 8.08
N ASP A 103 -11.91 12.71 7.78
CA ASP A 103 -11.79 14.13 7.49
C ASP A 103 -11.20 14.85 8.73
N GLY A 104 -10.19 15.68 8.52
CA GLY A 104 -9.46 16.35 9.61
C GLY A 104 -8.42 15.49 10.34
N PHE A 105 -8.15 14.25 9.91
CA PHE A 105 -7.13 13.40 10.57
C PHE A 105 -5.74 14.06 10.63
N ALA A 106 -5.40 14.88 9.63
CA ALA A 106 -4.14 15.64 9.60
C ALA A 106 -4.05 16.73 10.69
N ASP A 107 -5.18 17.15 11.26
CA ASP A 107 -5.25 18.19 12.30
C ASP A 107 -4.89 17.64 13.69
N ASN A 108 -4.92 16.31 13.87
CA ASN A 108 -4.53 15.65 15.11
C ASN A 108 -3.02 15.70 15.32
N ASP A 109 -2.57 15.87 16.56
CA ASP A 109 -1.15 15.74 16.88
C ASP A 109 -0.66 14.31 16.68
N PHE A 110 0.39 14.15 15.87
CA PHE A 110 1.02 12.86 15.62
C PHE A 110 2.11 12.64 16.67
N PRO A 111 2.25 11.41 17.20
CA PRO A 111 3.30 11.13 18.17
C PRO A 111 4.67 11.37 17.54
N GLU A 112 5.49 12.15 18.22
CA GLU A 112 6.89 12.36 17.86
C GLU A 112 7.60 11.01 17.73
N PRO A 113 8.52 10.82 16.76
CA PRO A 113 9.20 9.54 16.57
C PRO A 113 9.78 8.97 17.86
N ALA A 114 10.41 9.80 18.70
CA ALA A 114 11.02 9.37 19.96
C ALA A 114 10.01 8.85 21.02
N ALA A 115 8.73 9.21 20.92
CA ALA A 115 7.67 8.81 21.84
C ALA A 115 6.92 7.54 21.38
N ILE A 116 7.20 7.02 20.18
CA ILE A 116 6.58 5.79 19.67
C ILE A 116 7.29 4.59 20.29
N GLU A 117 6.57 3.83 21.14
CA GLU A 117 7.06 2.57 21.71
C GLU A 117 7.11 1.45 20.66
N ASP A 118 6.02 1.23 19.92
CA ASP A 118 5.98 0.24 18.84
C ASP A 118 6.53 0.83 17.53
N LYS A 119 7.83 0.61 17.29
CA LYS A 119 8.56 1.05 16.10
C LYS A 119 8.28 0.19 14.86
N THR A 120 7.02 -0.13 14.64
CA THR A 120 6.56 -0.90 13.47
C THR A 120 5.99 0.01 12.39
N LEU A 121 6.43 -0.20 11.15
CA LEU A 121 5.77 0.32 9.95
C LEU A 121 4.77 -0.69 9.42
N SER A 122 3.53 -0.27 9.16
CA SER A 122 2.51 -1.09 8.48
C SER A 122 2.44 -0.70 7.00
N VAL A 123 2.75 -1.66 6.11
CA VAL A 123 2.56 -1.53 4.67
C VAL A 123 1.07 -1.58 4.37
N HIS A 124 0.57 -0.51 3.77
CA HIS A 124 -0.83 -0.38 3.41
C HIS A 124 -1.12 -0.92 2.01
N CYS A 125 -0.30 -0.59 1.01
CA CYS A 125 -0.50 -1.06 -0.36
C CYS A 125 0.79 -1.07 -1.18
N LEU A 126 0.85 -1.94 -2.18
CA LEU A 126 1.90 -2.03 -3.19
C LEU A 126 1.27 -2.10 -4.59
N MET A 127 1.66 -1.20 -5.50
CA MET A 127 1.18 -1.18 -6.87
C MET A 127 2.33 -0.94 -7.86
N THR A 128 2.29 -1.62 -9.01
CA THR A 128 3.16 -1.33 -10.17
C THR A 128 2.31 -1.25 -11.43
N GLY A 129 2.24 -0.06 -12.02
CA GLY A 129 1.35 0.31 -13.11
C GLY A 129 -0.13 0.32 -12.69
N SER A 130 -1.03 0.31 -13.69
CA SER A 130 -2.48 0.21 -13.46
C SER A 130 -2.95 -1.24 -13.61
N SER A 131 -3.82 -1.69 -12.71
CA SER A 131 -4.53 -2.96 -12.84
C SER A 131 -5.62 -2.94 -13.92
N GLN A 132 -6.00 -1.76 -14.42
CA GLN A 132 -7.03 -1.59 -15.45
C GLN A 132 -6.47 -1.76 -16.87
N GLN A 133 -5.15 -1.84 -17.03
CA GLN A 133 -4.51 -2.08 -18.32
C GLN A 133 -4.42 -3.58 -18.60
N ALA A 134 -4.94 -4.01 -19.76
CA ALA A 134 -4.84 -5.41 -20.20
C ALA A 134 -3.38 -5.88 -20.32
N GLU A 135 -2.49 -4.99 -20.76
CA GLU A 135 -1.04 -5.18 -20.74
C GLU A 135 -0.40 -4.10 -19.87
N ASN A 136 0.09 -4.47 -18.69
CA ASN A 136 0.80 -3.56 -17.79
C ASN A 136 2.32 -3.74 -17.96
N PRO A 137 3.04 -2.78 -18.58
CA PRO A 137 4.46 -2.93 -18.88
C PRO A 137 5.36 -2.98 -17.64
N TYR A 138 4.85 -2.52 -16.48
CA TYR A 138 5.57 -2.42 -15.23
C TYR A 138 5.41 -3.67 -14.33
N GLN A 139 4.44 -4.54 -14.64
CA GLN A 139 4.24 -5.78 -13.88
C GLN A 139 5.32 -6.83 -14.20
N ARG A 140 5.66 -7.63 -13.18
CA ARG A 140 6.64 -8.73 -13.27
C ARG A 140 8.04 -8.28 -13.76
N LYS A 141 8.39 -7.00 -13.55
CA LYS A 141 9.72 -6.44 -13.88
C LYS A 141 10.63 -6.27 -12.65
N GLY A 142 10.23 -6.77 -11.49
CA GLY A 142 10.99 -6.64 -10.23
C GLY A 142 10.87 -5.28 -9.54
N ILE A 143 10.01 -4.37 -10.04
CA ILE A 143 9.81 -3.03 -9.46
C ILE A 143 9.30 -3.12 -8.01
N GLY A 144 8.32 -4.00 -7.74
CA GLY A 144 7.81 -4.22 -6.38
C GLY A 144 8.90 -4.66 -5.40
N THR A 145 9.76 -5.61 -5.81
CA THR A 145 10.91 -6.06 -5.02
C THR A 145 11.90 -4.93 -4.76
N ARG A 146 12.18 -4.09 -5.75
CA ARG A 146 13.06 -2.92 -5.58
C ARG A 146 12.47 -1.93 -4.58
N MET A 147 11.17 -1.60 -4.69
CA MET A 147 10.49 -0.71 -3.74
C MET A 147 10.52 -1.25 -2.31
N ALA A 148 10.26 -2.55 -2.13
CA ALA A 148 10.28 -3.16 -0.80
C ALA A 148 11.71 -3.17 -0.21
N ARG A 149 12.75 -3.46 -1.00
CA ARG A 149 14.15 -3.35 -0.55
C ARG A 149 14.54 -1.93 -0.17
N THR A 150 14.10 -0.93 -0.95
CA THR A 150 14.31 0.48 -0.61
C THR A 150 13.59 0.85 0.69
N LEU A 151 12.37 0.35 0.92
CA LEU A 151 11.67 0.53 2.21
C LEU A 151 12.48 -0.09 3.35
N ILE A 152 12.94 -1.34 3.23
CA ILE A 152 13.73 -2.03 4.27
C ILE A 152 14.98 -1.24 4.63
N GLN A 153 15.74 -0.80 3.63
CA GLN A 153 16.96 -0.01 3.82
C GLN A 153 16.66 1.34 4.48
N TRP A 154 15.64 2.05 3.99
CA TRP A 154 15.24 3.34 4.55
C TRP A 154 14.75 3.17 5.99
N ALA A 155 13.92 2.18 6.28
CA ALA A 155 13.34 1.95 7.60
C ALA A 155 14.43 1.67 8.64
N GLY A 156 15.37 0.77 8.33
CA GLY A 156 16.50 0.46 9.22
C GLY A 156 17.40 1.68 9.47
N ALA A 157 17.65 2.51 8.44
CA ALA A 157 18.42 3.73 8.59
C ALA A 157 17.72 4.83 9.40
N ASN A 158 16.39 4.75 9.57
CA ASN A 158 15.57 5.74 10.28
C ASN A 158 15.04 5.24 11.63
N GLY A 159 15.65 4.19 12.20
CA GLY A 159 15.36 3.72 13.56
C GLY A 159 14.01 3.03 13.72
N TRP A 160 13.46 2.47 12.63
CA TRP A 160 12.34 1.53 12.71
C TRP A 160 12.87 0.13 13.05
N GLU A 161 12.09 -0.62 13.82
CA GLU A 161 12.47 -1.96 14.29
C GLU A 161 11.80 -3.06 13.46
N HIS A 162 10.59 -2.80 12.97
CA HIS A 162 9.80 -3.80 12.24
C HIS A 162 9.06 -3.21 11.05
N ILE A 163 8.79 -4.08 10.07
CA ILE A 163 7.83 -3.83 8.98
C ILE A 163 6.81 -4.94 8.99
N GLU A 164 5.53 -4.59 9.03
CA GLU A 164 4.41 -5.51 8.87
C GLU A 164 3.66 -5.24 7.56
N ALA A 165 3.15 -6.27 6.91
CA ALA A 165 2.36 -6.16 5.69
C ALA A 165 1.20 -7.15 5.71
N ASP A 166 0.00 -6.67 5.36
CA ASP A 166 -1.13 -7.55 5.06
C ASP A 166 -0.86 -8.27 3.74
N ALA A 167 -0.93 -9.60 3.78
CA ALA A 167 -0.75 -10.49 2.65
C ALA A 167 -1.86 -11.54 2.60
N PHE A 168 -1.91 -12.24 1.47
CA PHE A 168 -2.88 -13.30 1.20
C PHE A 168 -2.22 -14.47 0.46
N GLU A 169 -3.00 -15.52 0.25
CA GLU A 169 -2.68 -16.58 -0.69
C GLU A 169 -2.53 -16.02 -2.13
N GLU A 170 -1.69 -16.66 -2.95
CA GLU A 170 -1.32 -16.15 -4.28
C GLU A 170 -2.41 -16.37 -5.35
N LEU A 171 -3.53 -15.68 -5.20
CA LEU A 171 -4.68 -15.78 -6.10
C LEU A 171 -4.78 -14.53 -6.97
N PRO A 172 -4.94 -14.65 -8.31
CA PRO A 172 -5.07 -13.52 -9.23
C PRO A 172 -6.07 -12.45 -8.77
N LEU A 173 -7.23 -12.88 -8.27
CA LEU A 173 -8.29 -11.98 -7.81
C LEU A 173 -7.85 -11.03 -6.69
N ILE A 174 -6.95 -11.47 -5.80
CA ILE A 174 -6.44 -10.65 -4.71
C ILE A 174 -5.54 -9.52 -5.24
N TYR A 175 -4.66 -9.85 -6.20
CA TYR A 175 -3.72 -8.89 -6.78
C TYR A 175 -4.42 -7.76 -7.55
N GLU A 176 -5.58 -8.04 -8.13
CA GLU A 176 -6.33 -7.08 -8.93
C GLU A 176 -7.03 -6.00 -8.08
N ILE A 177 -7.41 -6.35 -6.84
CA ILE A 177 -8.39 -5.55 -6.07
C ILE A 177 -7.81 -4.98 -4.78
N THR A 178 -6.95 -5.71 -4.07
CA THR A 178 -6.59 -5.35 -2.68
C THR A 178 -5.41 -4.39 -2.58
N GLY A 179 -4.54 -4.33 -3.60
CA GLY A 179 -3.24 -3.68 -3.50
C GLY A 179 -2.26 -4.39 -2.55
N SER A 180 -2.61 -5.57 -2.05
CA SER A 180 -1.71 -6.44 -1.27
C SER A 180 -0.94 -7.38 -2.19
N ALA A 181 0.28 -7.71 -1.78
CA ALA A 181 1.05 -8.77 -2.42
C ALA A 181 0.80 -10.12 -1.73
N GLY A 182 0.99 -11.22 -2.45
CA GLY A 182 0.93 -12.56 -1.87
C GLY A 182 2.05 -12.82 -0.88
N TYR A 183 1.84 -13.75 0.04
CA TYR A 183 2.81 -14.00 1.12
C TYR A 183 4.20 -14.43 0.61
N THR A 184 4.30 -15.19 -0.49
CA THR A 184 5.61 -15.63 -1.01
C THR A 184 6.45 -14.46 -1.54
N PHE A 185 5.82 -13.37 -1.97
CA PHE A 185 6.54 -12.15 -2.36
C PHE A 185 7.31 -11.58 -1.17
N TRP A 186 6.65 -11.49 -0.01
CA TRP A 186 7.25 -10.98 1.22
C TRP A 186 8.26 -11.97 1.82
N GLU A 187 7.98 -13.27 1.76
CA GLU A 187 8.88 -14.32 2.24
C GLU A 187 10.25 -14.28 1.53
N LYS A 188 10.26 -14.06 0.20
CA LYS A 188 11.49 -13.89 -0.60
C LYS A 188 12.32 -12.65 -0.20
N LEU A 189 11.73 -11.74 0.57
CA LEU A 189 12.37 -10.52 1.08
C LEU A 189 12.77 -10.67 2.56
N GLY A 190 12.62 -11.86 3.16
CA GLY A 190 12.98 -12.16 4.54
C GLY A 190 11.86 -11.99 5.55
N PHE A 191 10.63 -11.68 5.11
CA PHE A 191 9.48 -11.62 6.02
C PHE A 191 9.05 -13.03 6.43
N TYR A 192 8.54 -13.17 7.65
CA TYR A 192 7.89 -14.39 8.15
C TYR A 192 6.41 -14.14 8.46
N ILE A 193 5.62 -15.21 8.56
CA ILE A 193 4.22 -15.13 9.00
C ILE A 193 4.22 -14.89 10.50
N ALA A 194 3.80 -13.69 10.93
CA ALA A 194 3.63 -13.35 12.33
C ALA A 194 2.25 -13.76 12.86
N ASP A 195 1.22 -13.66 12.01
CA ASP A 195 -0.14 -14.05 12.36
C ASP A 195 -0.95 -14.46 11.12
N ARG A 196 -2.01 -15.24 11.34
CA ARG A 196 -3.00 -15.61 10.32
C ARG A 196 -4.37 -15.73 10.97
N HIS A 197 -5.34 -15.02 10.43
CA HIS A 197 -6.71 -15.07 10.94
C HIS A 197 -7.74 -14.75 9.84
N PRO A 198 -9.02 -15.11 10.02
CA PRO A 198 -10.07 -14.81 9.04
C PRO A 198 -10.14 -13.30 8.73
N HIS A 199 -10.19 -12.92 7.45
CA HIS A 199 -10.35 -11.52 7.05
C HIS A 199 -11.83 -11.13 7.17
N PRO A 200 -12.19 -10.08 7.94
CA PRO A 200 -13.58 -9.77 8.28
C PRO A 200 -14.47 -9.55 7.05
N HIS A 201 -13.93 -8.92 6.00
CA HIS A 201 -14.68 -8.67 4.75
C HIS A 201 -14.76 -9.85 3.80
N LEU A 202 -14.03 -10.95 4.05
CA LEU A 202 -14.05 -12.15 3.20
C LEU A 202 -14.88 -13.29 3.79
N GLN A 203 -15.61 -13.03 4.89
CA GLN A 203 -16.46 -14.03 5.54
C GLN A 203 -17.88 -14.10 4.95
N GLY A 204 -18.21 -13.20 4.01
CA GLY A 204 -19.50 -13.18 3.32
C GLY A 204 -19.65 -14.24 2.24
N GLN A 205 -20.73 -14.13 1.47
CA GLN A 205 -21.01 -14.98 0.30
C GLN A 205 -21.29 -14.16 -0.96
N ASP A 206 -20.77 -12.94 -1.03
CA ASP A 206 -20.87 -12.12 -2.24
C ASP A 206 -20.10 -12.75 -3.42
N GLU A 207 -20.36 -12.22 -4.61
CA GLU A 207 -19.78 -12.70 -5.86
C GLU A 207 -18.23 -12.69 -5.83
N PHE A 208 -17.63 -11.72 -5.15
CA PHE A 208 -16.17 -11.66 -5.02
C PHE A 208 -15.66 -12.85 -4.20
N VAL A 209 -16.28 -13.12 -3.04
CA VAL A 209 -15.89 -14.26 -2.20
C VAL A 209 -16.08 -15.59 -2.95
N GLN A 210 -17.18 -15.76 -3.69
CA GLN A 210 -17.41 -16.98 -4.48
C GLN A 210 -16.32 -17.21 -5.52
N LYS A 211 -15.94 -16.17 -6.28
CA LYS A 211 -14.84 -16.23 -7.26
C LYS A 211 -13.50 -16.54 -6.59
N LEU A 212 -13.25 -15.97 -5.41
CA LEU A 212 -12.03 -16.23 -4.63
C LEU A 212 -11.93 -17.71 -4.28
N GLU A 213 -13.02 -18.30 -3.77
CA GLU A 213 -13.05 -19.72 -3.41
C GLU A 213 -12.91 -20.65 -4.61
N GLU A 214 -13.52 -20.30 -5.75
CA GLU A 214 -13.37 -21.05 -7.00
C GLU A 214 -11.92 -21.06 -7.47
N GLN A 215 -11.24 -19.90 -7.48
CA GLN A 215 -9.81 -19.82 -7.79
C GLN A 215 -8.97 -20.62 -6.80
N ALA A 216 -9.26 -20.51 -5.50
CA ALA A 216 -8.55 -21.25 -4.45
C ALA A 216 -8.65 -22.76 -4.65
N LYS A 217 -9.87 -23.28 -4.88
CA LYS A 217 -10.11 -24.71 -5.15
C LYS A 217 -9.35 -25.19 -6.38
N ALA A 218 -9.31 -24.38 -7.44
CA ALA A 218 -8.62 -24.72 -8.68
C ALA A 218 -7.09 -24.90 -8.50
N VAL A 219 -6.50 -24.27 -7.49
CA VAL A 219 -5.07 -24.38 -7.17
C VAL A 219 -4.78 -25.20 -5.90
N GLY A 220 -5.79 -25.89 -5.35
CA GLY A 220 -5.64 -26.77 -4.19
C GLY A 220 -5.52 -26.05 -2.84
N ILE A 221 -5.95 -24.79 -2.76
CA ILE A 221 -6.03 -24.01 -1.51
C ILE A 221 -7.44 -24.16 -0.93
N SER A 222 -7.54 -24.40 0.38
CA SER A 222 -8.85 -24.49 1.02
C SER A 222 -9.55 -23.12 1.02
N PRO A 223 -10.88 -23.06 0.85
CA PRO A 223 -11.62 -21.79 0.88
C PRO A 223 -11.40 -20.98 2.15
N GLU A 224 -11.29 -21.64 3.30
CA GLU A 224 -11.03 -21.01 4.60
C GLU A 224 -9.68 -20.29 4.57
N ARG A 225 -8.62 -20.99 4.13
CA ARG A 225 -7.28 -20.40 4.01
C ARG A 225 -7.21 -19.26 3.01
N ALA A 226 -7.97 -19.34 1.92
CA ALA A 226 -8.02 -18.27 0.92
C ALA A 226 -8.67 -16.97 1.45
N ARG A 227 -9.51 -17.09 2.48
CA ARG A 227 -10.19 -15.97 3.15
C ARG A 227 -9.41 -15.41 4.34
N ASP A 228 -8.28 -16.02 4.70
CA ASP A 228 -7.47 -15.55 5.79
C ASP A 228 -6.64 -14.34 5.37
N ARG A 229 -6.56 -13.36 6.28
CA ARG A 229 -5.52 -12.36 6.28
C ARG A 229 -4.25 -12.96 6.87
N ILE A 230 -3.12 -12.73 6.22
CA ILE A 230 -1.79 -13.12 6.70
C ILE A 230 -1.04 -11.84 7.08
N ILE A 231 -0.55 -11.76 8.31
CA ILE A 231 0.34 -10.67 8.72
C ILE A 231 1.78 -11.14 8.51
N MET A 232 2.45 -10.54 7.52
CA MET A 232 3.87 -10.77 7.27
C MET A 232 4.68 -9.76 8.07
N ARG A 233 5.75 -10.20 8.74
CA ARG A 233 6.64 -9.32 9.53
C ARG A 233 8.09 -9.51 9.13
N LEU A 234 8.83 -8.41 9.09
CA LEU A 234 10.29 -8.38 9.00
C LEU A 234 10.83 -7.62 10.21
N ASP A 235 11.83 -8.20 10.86
CA ASP A 235 12.62 -7.54 11.90
C ASP A 235 13.86 -6.90 11.25
N LEU A 236 14.12 -5.62 11.54
CA LEU A 236 15.17 -4.81 10.89
C LEU A 236 16.50 -4.81 11.66
N ILE A 237 16.56 -5.52 12.78
CA ILE A 237 17.70 -5.61 13.71
C ILE A 237 18.16 -7.06 13.84
#